data_AF-A0A661NPY4-F1
#
_entry.id   AF-A0A661NPY4-F1
#
_cell.length_a   1.000
_cell.length_b   1.000
_cell.length_c   1.000
_cell.angle_alpha   90.00
_cell.angle_beta   90.00
_cell.angle_gamma   90.00
#
_symmetry.space_group_name_H-M   'P 1'
#
loop_
_entity.id
_entity.type
_entity.pdbx_description
1 polymer ?
#
loop_
_entity_poly.entity_id
_entity_poly.type
_entity_poly.pdbx_seq_one_letter_code
_entity_poly.pdbx_strand_id
1 'polypeptide(L)'
;MCLWQLVGVLLVLSLPALSAAAQPVEPAPAASAAVTDDAIGTAEQLFEAGQFAEGLRLLNQAARQGRRNHVEYVRILMTLARFYERHAGDYRRVAGHLREVRRLKLPADNPEVVAARQLQRKIDALAAKYKAEDKLLSSAKSYKKDRGVLERRIIDLEELIKRRPDYPKLAAAYHYVGDSHLQLEHYRQAYQAFEKALELKPALGFSLPTPVRKDRAFRLWVRGDLSVAVWAVLGGLLLLAALLFYRSRSWRTMGVRHAGVLAGLVAAWWLFFRGAVWLFGSQVTGHPEALPGPVYRYTAIDSPMSNELDTLFIYGLIGVLGAFVLSVGMAQLKPRWTWAFANATAVMVLCAGLMTQFYLRHGAPTFEPAAEGRYPYLKGALYYTLTANQDPFILTDPLGHCRFLETIKEMDEKSVQHWFGRYAEQCKQ
;
A
#
# COMPACT_ATOMS: atom_id res chain seq x y z
N MET A 1 16.62 6.83 -28.44
CA MET A 1 17.10 6.50 -27.08
C MET A 1 16.03 5.85 -26.16
N CYS A 2 14.90 5.32 -26.66
CA CYS A 2 13.85 4.73 -25.80
C CYS A 2 13.49 3.26 -26.09
N LEU A 3 14.34 2.48 -26.77
CA LEU A 3 14.09 1.04 -26.99
C LEU A 3 14.89 0.10 -26.07
N TRP A 4 15.84 0.62 -25.29
CA TRP A 4 16.78 -0.19 -24.50
C TRP A 4 16.34 -0.50 -23.06
N GLN A 5 15.28 0.14 -22.55
CA GLN A 5 14.80 -0.11 -21.17
C GLN A 5 13.81 -1.28 -21.03
N LEU A 6 13.27 -1.81 -22.14
CA LEU A 6 12.32 -2.94 -22.10
C LEU A 6 12.99 -4.33 -22.17
N VAL A 7 14.24 -4.41 -22.62
CA VAL A 7 14.97 -5.69 -22.72
C VAL A 7 15.70 -6.06 -21.41
N GLY A 8 15.97 -5.08 -20.54
CA GLY A 8 16.70 -5.29 -19.28
C GLY A 8 15.94 -6.08 -18.19
N VAL A 9 14.64 -6.34 -18.36
CA VAL A 9 13.81 -7.01 -17.34
C VAL A 9 13.73 -8.53 -17.54
N LEU A 10 14.16 -9.06 -18.70
CA LEU A 10 14.06 -10.50 -19.01
C LEU A 10 15.32 -11.33 -18.69
N LEU A 11 16.40 -10.72 -18.18
CA LEU A 11 17.71 -11.39 -18.06
C LEU A 11 18.20 -11.62 -16.61
N VAL A 12 17.32 -11.54 -15.61
CA VAL A 12 17.66 -11.75 -14.17
C VAL A 12 17.19 -13.12 -13.63
N LEU A 13 16.63 -14.00 -14.47
CA LEU A 13 16.15 -15.32 -14.04
C LEU A 13 17.17 -16.44 -14.33
N SER A 14 18.31 -16.43 -13.65
CA SER A 14 19.17 -17.62 -13.53
C SER A 14 20.16 -17.50 -12.36
N LEU A 15 19.64 -17.70 -11.14
CA LEU A 15 20.48 -18.03 -9.97
C LEU A 15 20.22 -19.50 -9.58
N PRO A 16 21.28 -20.29 -9.33
CA PRO A 16 21.13 -21.67 -8.90
C PRO A 16 20.66 -21.73 -7.45
N ALA A 17 19.69 -22.60 -7.18
CA ALA A 17 19.24 -22.92 -5.83
C ALA A 17 20.38 -23.59 -5.05
N LEU A 18 21.03 -22.85 -4.16
CA LEU A 18 21.91 -23.41 -3.14
C LEU A 18 21.04 -24.02 -2.03
N SER A 19 20.93 -25.34 -2.08
CA SER A 19 20.41 -26.18 -0.99
C SER A 19 21.36 -26.09 0.20
N ALA A 20 20.97 -25.34 1.24
CA ALA A 20 21.65 -25.36 2.52
C ALA A 20 21.13 -26.55 3.34
N ALA A 21 21.94 -27.60 3.44
CA ALA A 21 21.68 -28.71 4.34
C ALA A 21 21.72 -28.22 5.80
N ALA A 22 20.61 -28.40 6.52
CA ALA A 22 20.52 -28.10 7.94
C ALA A 22 21.45 -29.02 8.72
N GLN A 23 22.46 -28.44 9.39
CA GLN A 23 23.29 -29.17 10.34
C GLN A 23 22.51 -29.41 11.66
N PRO A 24 22.72 -30.57 12.30
CA PRO A 24 22.10 -30.90 13.58
C PRO A 24 22.62 -29.97 14.68
N VAL A 25 21.68 -29.36 15.41
CA VAL A 25 21.96 -28.44 16.52
C VAL A 25 22.43 -29.27 17.72
N GLU A 26 23.72 -29.19 18.03
CA GLU A 26 24.29 -29.69 19.30
C GLU A 26 23.75 -28.88 20.51
N PRO A 27 23.48 -29.52 21.65
CA PRO A 27 23.05 -28.83 22.86
C PRO A 27 24.19 -27.99 23.45
N ALA A 28 23.98 -26.67 23.48
CA ALA A 28 25.00 -25.70 23.89
C ALA A 28 25.37 -25.79 25.38
N PRO A 29 26.67 -25.71 25.74
CA PRO A 29 27.14 -25.58 27.10
C PRO A 29 26.85 -24.19 27.68
N ALA A 30 26.89 -24.06 29.01
CA ALA A 30 26.60 -22.84 29.76
C ALA A 30 27.57 -21.68 29.41
N ALA A 31 27.22 -20.87 28.42
CA ALA A 31 28.00 -19.74 27.89
C ALA A 31 27.14 -18.46 27.74
N SER A 32 26.39 -18.06 28.77
CA SER A 32 25.37 -17.01 28.61
C SER A 32 25.91 -15.58 28.49
N ALA A 33 27.09 -15.28 29.02
CA ALA A 33 27.62 -13.90 29.07
C ALA A 33 28.36 -13.47 27.78
N ALA A 34 29.06 -14.40 27.10
CA ALA A 34 29.77 -14.07 25.86
C ALA A 34 28.81 -13.86 24.67
N VAL A 35 27.66 -14.52 24.69
CA VAL A 35 26.66 -14.45 23.62
C VAL A 35 25.89 -13.12 23.62
N THR A 36 25.76 -12.44 24.76
CA THR A 36 24.97 -11.20 24.88
C THR A 36 25.75 -9.94 24.51
N ASP A 37 27.02 -9.84 24.91
CA ASP A 37 27.88 -8.72 24.48
C ASP A 37 28.12 -8.77 22.95
N ASP A 38 28.21 -9.96 22.38
CA ASP A 38 28.24 -10.17 20.92
C ASP A 38 26.93 -9.73 20.25
N ALA A 39 25.76 -10.02 20.87
CA ALA A 39 24.47 -9.63 20.32
C ALA A 39 24.25 -8.11 20.29
N ILE A 40 24.72 -7.36 21.29
CA ILE A 40 24.63 -5.89 21.31
C ILE A 40 25.52 -5.30 20.22
N GLY A 41 26.79 -5.69 20.16
CA GLY A 41 27.73 -5.20 19.15
C GLY A 41 27.27 -5.52 17.73
N THR A 42 26.80 -6.74 17.50
CA THR A 42 26.23 -7.16 16.22
C THR A 42 24.98 -6.35 15.86
N ALA A 43 24.07 -6.11 16.80
CA ALA A 43 22.89 -5.29 16.54
C ALA A 43 23.24 -3.84 16.19
N GLU A 44 24.23 -3.23 16.85
CA GLU A 44 24.70 -1.89 16.52
C GLU A 44 25.31 -1.83 15.11
N GLN A 45 26.11 -2.83 14.72
CA GLN A 45 26.62 -2.94 13.34
C GLN A 45 25.49 -3.07 12.32
N LEU A 46 24.46 -3.88 12.62
CA LEU A 46 23.27 -4.00 11.78
C LEU A 46 22.51 -2.67 11.67
N PHE A 47 22.43 -1.88 12.74
CA PHE A 47 21.81 -0.56 12.70
C PHE A 47 22.59 0.44 11.83
N GLU A 48 23.91 0.44 11.91
CA GLU A 48 24.77 1.26 11.04
C GLU A 48 24.67 0.82 9.57
N ALA A 49 24.46 -0.48 9.32
CA ALA A 49 24.20 -1.02 7.98
C ALA A 49 22.77 -0.78 7.46
N GLY A 50 21.88 -0.15 8.26
CA GLY A 50 20.47 0.06 7.90
C GLY A 50 19.58 -1.19 8.02
N GLN A 51 20.12 -2.31 8.51
CA GLN A 51 19.45 -3.59 8.77
C GLN A 51 18.70 -3.57 10.12
N PHE A 52 17.79 -2.61 10.25
CA PHE A 52 17.11 -2.32 11.52
C PHE A 52 16.23 -3.47 12.02
N ALA A 53 15.59 -4.21 11.10
CA ALA A 53 14.68 -5.29 11.44
C ALA A 53 15.44 -6.49 12.06
N GLU A 54 16.56 -6.90 11.45
CA GLU A 54 17.42 -7.95 11.99
C GLU A 54 18.02 -7.54 13.33
N GLY A 55 18.56 -6.32 13.44
CA GLY A 55 19.15 -5.84 14.70
C GLY A 55 18.13 -5.79 15.84
N LEU A 56 16.90 -5.34 15.59
CA LEU A 56 15.83 -5.36 16.57
C LEU A 56 15.40 -6.79 16.93
N ARG A 57 15.33 -7.70 15.96
CA ARG A 57 15.00 -9.12 16.21
C ARG A 57 16.05 -9.74 17.13
N LEU A 58 17.34 -9.50 16.85
CA LEU A 58 18.46 -9.97 17.65
C LEU A 58 18.40 -9.44 19.10
N LEU A 59 18.23 -8.12 19.29
CA LEU A 59 18.09 -7.53 20.62
C LEU A 59 16.86 -8.03 21.37
N ASN A 60 15.72 -8.23 20.70
CA ASN A 60 14.52 -8.77 21.33
C ASN A 60 14.69 -10.24 21.75
N GLN A 61 15.42 -11.03 20.96
CA GLN A 61 15.77 -12.41 21.31
C GLN A 61 16.72 -12.44 22.52
N ALA A 62 17.79 -11.64 22.48
CA ALA A 62 18.72 -11.48 23.59
C ALA A 62 18.01 -10.97 24.86
N ALA A 63 17.07 -10.02 24.74
CA ALA A 63 16.28 -9.50 25.84
C ALA A 63 15.43 -10.58 26.52
N ARG A 64 14.93 -11.57 25.78
CA ARG A 64 14.16 -12.70 26.34
C ARG A 64 15.06 -13.65 27.12
N GLN A 65 16.26 -13.93 26.61
CA GLN A 65 17.24 -14.82 27.23
C GLN A 65 17.92 -14.17 28.45
N GLY A 66 18.28 -12.89 28.33
CA GLY A 66 19.00 -12.10 29.32
C GLY A 66 18.19 -11.71 30.55
N ARG A 67 16.88 -12.00 30.64
CA ARG A 67 16.06 -11.65 31.81
C ARG A 67 16.60 -12.20 33.15
N ARG A 68 17.43 -13.25 33.10
CA ARG A 68 18.07 -13.84 34.28
C ARG A 68 19.24 -13.00 34.80
N ASN A 69 19.94 -12.27 33.93
CA ASN A 69 21.03 -11.37 34.30
C ASN A 69 20.57 -9.90 34.15
N HIS A 70 20.22 -9.27 35.28
CA HIS A 70 19.68 -7.90 35.26
C HIS A 70 20.64 -6.86 34.66
N VAL A 71 21.96 -7.04 34.80
CA VAL A 71 22.93 -6.07 34.25
C VAL A 71 22.95 -6.14 32.72
N GLU A 72 23.02 -7.34 32.15
CA GLU A 72 22.93 -7.54 30.69
C GLU A 72 21.58 -7.09 30.14
N TYR A 73 20.48 -7.44 30.83
CA TYR A 73 19.15 -7.02 30.42
C TYR A 73 19.01 -5.49 30.38
N VAL A 74 19.60 -4.77 31.35
CA VAL A 74 19.64 -3.31 31.33
C VAL A 74 20.45 -2.78 30.15
N ARG A 75 21.61 -3.36 29.82
CA ARG A 75 22.37 -2.97 28.62
C ARG A 75 21.53 -3.11 27.35
N ILE A 76 20.83 -4.23 27.18
CA ILE A 76 19.95 -4.46 26.01
C ILE A 76 18.81 -3.44 25.96
N LEU A 77 18.16 -3.15 27.10
CA LEU A 77 17.11 -2.13 27.19
C LEU A 77 17.64 -0.72 26.86
N MET A 78 18.88 -0.41 27.27
CA MET A 78 19.53 0.85 26.95
C MET A 78 19.90 0.96 25.46
N THR A 79 20.35 -0.12 24.82
CA THR A 79 20.58 -0.17 23.37
C THR A 79 19.27 0.02 22.60
N LEU A 80 18.19 -0.66 23.01
CA LEU A 80 16.85 -0.46 22.43
C LEU A 80 16.36 0.99 22.61
N ALA A 81 16.54 1.58 23.79
CA ALA A 81 16.20 2.97 24.07
C ALA A 81 16.95 3.94 23.14
N ARG A 82 18.27 3.77 22.98
CA ARG A 82 19.10 4.57 22.07
C ARG A 82 18.69 4.40 20.61
N PHE A 83 18.34 3.18 20.19
CA PHE A 83 17.83 2.93 18.86
C PHE A 83 16.56 3.73 18.58
N TYR A 84 15.57 3.67 19.47
CA TYR A 84 14.32 4.40 19.27
C TYR A 84 14.49 5.91 19.35
N GLU A 85 15.44 6.41 20.14
CA GLU A 85 15.81 7.83 20.17
C GLU A 85 16.46 8.27 18.84
N ARG A 86 17.51 7.55 18.42
CA ARG A 86 18.37 7.95 17.30
C ARG A 86 17.75 7.68 15.95
N HIS A 87 17.22 6.49 15.71
CA HIS A 87 16.81 6.07 14.36
C HIS A 87 15.30 6.18 14.14
N ALA A 88 14.47 5.98 15.17
CA ALA A 88 13.01 6.00 15.03
C ALA A 88 12.35 7.33 15.47
N GLY A 89 12.95 8.06 16.42
CA GLY A 89 12.35 9.24 17.05
C GLY A 89 11.13 8.94 17.96
N ASP A 90 10.98 7.69 18.44
CA ASP A 90 9.85 7.26 19.27
C ASP A 90 10.15 7.38 20.77
N TYR A 91 10.08 8.60 21.29
CA TYR A 91 10.33 8.91 22.71
C TYR A 91 9.38 8.19 23.68
N ARG A 92 8.20 7.73 23.22
CA ARG A 92 7.28 6.96 24.07
C ARG A 92 7.86 5.58 24.36
N ARG A 93 8.42 4.90 23.34
CA ARG A 93 9.12 3.62 23.54
C ARG A 93 10.38 3.79 24.37
N VAL A 94 11.14 4.87 24.16
CA VAL A 94 12.31 5.17 24.98
C VAL A 94 11.92 5.27 26.46
N ALA A 95 10.89 6.06 26.80
CA ALA A 95 10.41 6.19 28.18
C ALA A 95 9.90 4.84 28.76
N GLY A 96 9.35 3.96 27.90
CA GLY A 96 8.98 2.60 28.26
C GLY A 96 10.18 1.77 28.70
N HIS A 97 11.23 1.70 27.89
CA HIS A 97 12.47 0.98 28.23
C HIS A 97 13.14 1.54 29.50
N LEU A 98 13.21 2.87 29.65
CA LEU A 98 13.76 3.52 30.85
C LEU A 98 12.92 3.26 32.12
N ARG A 99 11.61 3.04 31.97
CA ARG A 99 10.75 2.61 33.09
C ARG A 99 11.07 1.17 33.50
N GLU A 100 11.30 0.27 32.55
CA GLU A 100 11.72 -1.10 32.86
C GLU A 100 13.10 -1.13 33.54
N VAL A 101 14.07 -0.35 33.09
CA VAL A 101 15.39 -0.24 33.76
C VAL A 101 15.24 0.16 35.23
N ARG A 102 14.36 1.12 35.54
CA ARG A 102 14.09 1.54 36.93
C ARG A 102 13.43 0.45 37.79
N ARG A 103 12.62 -0.44 37.18
CA ARG A 103 11.94 -1.52 37.91
C ARG A 103 12.89 -2.60 38.39
N LEU A 104 14.05 -2.76 37.77
CA LEU A 104 15.03 -3.81 38.10
C LEU A 104 15.83 -3.52 39.39
N LYS A 105 15.62 -2.36 40.03
CA LYS A 105 16.20 -1.98 41.34
C LYS A 105 17.72 -2.22 41.45
N LEU A 106 18.47 -1.98 40.37
CA LEU A 106 19.93 -2.05 40.39
C LEU A 106 20.55 -0.93 41.25
N PRO A 107 21.79 -1.13 41.75
CA PRO A 107 22.52 -0.09 42.49
C PRO A 107 22.60 1.25 41.74
N ALA A 108 22.51 2.35 42.48
CA ALA A 108 22.39 3.70 41.90
C ALA A 108 23.68 4.20 41.21
N ASP A 109 24.80 3.60 41.56
CA ASP A 109 26.16 3.80 41.05
C ASP A 109 26.46 2.97 39.79
N ASN A 110 25.59 2.02 39.42
CA ASN A 110 25.76 1.26 38.19
C ASN A 110 25.79 2.20 36.96
N PRO A 111 26.79 2.08 36.07
CA PRO A 111 26.99 3.03 34.96
C PRO A 111 25.78 3.08 34.01
N GLU A 112 25.09 1.96 33.79
CA GLU A 112 23.91 1.93 32.93
C GLU A 112 22.69 2.61 33.56
N VAL A 113 22.55 2.51 34.88
CA VAL A 113 21.49 3.22 35.62
C VAL A 113 21.75 4.73 35.59
N VAL A 114 23.01 5.14 35.72
CA VAL A 114 23.41 6.55 35.57
C VAL A 114 23.12 7.04 34.15
N ALA A 115 23.48 6.28 33.12
CA ALA A 115 23.19 6.60 31.73
C ALA A 115 21.68 6.68 31.45
N ALA A 116 20.88 5.75 32.00
CA ALA A 116 19.42 5.76 31.90
C ALA A 116 18.81 7.02 32.53
N ARG A 117 19.31 7.45 33.70
CA ARG A 117 18.86 8.69 34.35
C ARG A 117 19.21 9.94 33.54
N GLN A 118 20.41 9.99 32.97
CA GLN A 118 20.82 11.09 32.10
C GLN A 118 19.93 11.16 30.85
N LEU A 119 19.68 10.03 30.20
CA LEU A 119 18.80 9.95 29.03
C LEU A 119 17.36 10.34 29.39
N GLN A 120 16.83 9.90 30.52
CA GLN A 120 15.51 10.31 31.00
C GLN A 120 15.42 11.83 31.21
N ARG A 121 16.41 12.43 31.90
CA ARG A 121 16.46 13.89 32.11
C ARG A 121 16.50 14.66 30.79
N LYS A 122 17.27 14.17 29.81
CA LYS A 122 17.31 14.74 28.47
C LYS A 122 15.92 14.71 27.82
N ILE A 123 15.23 13.58 27.87
CA ILE A 123 13.89 13.43 27.28
C ILE A 123 12.87 14.32 27.99
N ASP A 124 12.92 14.40 29.31
CA ASP A 124 12.02 15.25 30.09
C ASP A 124 12.26 16.74 29.77
N ALA A 125 13.53 17.15 29.61
CA ALA A 125 13.89 18.50 29.19
C ALA A 125 13.39 18.81 27.77
N LEU A 126 13.52 17.87 26.82
CA LEU A 126 12.97 18.02 25.46
C LEU A 126 11.44 18.11 25.48
N ALA A 127 10.77 17.28 26.28
CA ALA A 127 9.32 17.28 26.42
C ALA A 127 8.81 18.61 27.02
N ALA A 128 9.54 19.18 27.98
CA ALA A 128 9.25 20.51 28.51
C ALA A 128 9.49 21.62 27.47
N LYS A 129 10.63 21.56 26.77
CA LYS A 129 11.03 22.56 25.75
C LYS A 129 10.04 22.63 24.58
N TYR A 130 9.54 21.48 24.11
CA TYR A 130 8.70 21.37 22.90
C TYR A 130 7.25 20.98 23.19
N LYS A 131 6.71 21.37 24.35
CA LYS A 131 5.36 21.00 24.79
C LYS A 131 4.26 21.48 23.82
N ALA A 132 4.42 22.66 23.23
CA ALA A 132 3.44 23.23 22.29
C ALA A 132 3.46 22.50 20.94
N GLU A 133 4.66 22.24 20.43
CA GLU A 133 4.93 21.48 19.20
C GLU A 133 4.41 20.04 19.32
N ASP A 134 4.60 19.39 20.47
CA ASP A 134 4.07 18.07 20.78
C ASP A 134 2.53 18.04 20.77
N LYS A 135 1.90 19.10 21.28
CA LYS A 135 0.43 19.25 21.25
C LYS A 135 -0.07 19.37 19.81
N LEU A 136 0.61 20.14 18.98
CA LEU A 136 0.28 20.27 17.55
C LEU A 136 0.39 18.90 16.85
N LEU A 137 1.52 18.19 17.03
CA LEU A 137 1.73 16.84 16.47
C LEU A 137 0.67 15.84 16.95
N SER A 138 0.26 15.93 18.22
CA SER A 138 -0.80 15.10 18.79
C SER A 138 -2.14 15.34 18.08
N SER A 139 -2.47 16.60 17.78
CA SER A 139 -3.70 16.93 17.05
C SER A 139 -3.66 16.45 15.59
N ALA A 140 -2.47 16.39 15.00
CA ALA A 140 -2.25 15.90 13.64
C ALA A 140 -2.49 14.39 13.48
N LYS A 141 -2.44 13.61 14.58
CA LYS A 141 -2.76 12.18 14.57
C LYS A 141 -4.22 11.88 14.28
N SER A 142 -5.12 12.83 14.50
CA SER A 142 -6.55 12.62 14.30
C SER A 142 -6.85 12.43 12.80
N TYR A 143 -7.56 11.35 12.47
CA TYR A 143 -7.99 11.08 11.11
C TYR A 143 -9.31 11.83 10.85
N LYS A 144 -9.21 13.08 10.37
CA LYS A 144 -10.37 13.87 9.94
C LYS A 144 -10.29 14.05 8.43
N LYS A 145 -11.36 13.68 7.72
CA LYS A 145 -11.47 13.82 6.26
C LYS A 145 -11.89 15.22 5.80
N ASP A 146 -12.05 16.19 6.72
CA ASP A 146 -12.43 17.55 6.36
C ASP A 146 -11.27 18.27 5.66
N ARG A 147 -11.51 18.72 4.42
CA ARG A 147 -10.52 19.36 3.57
C ARG A 147 -9.88 20.58 4.24
N GLY A 148 -10.69 21.46 4.82
CA GLY A 148 -10.20 22.69 5.45
C GLY A 148 -9.39 22.45 6.74
N VAL A 149 -9.66 21.34 7.45
CA VAL A 149 -8.83 20.90 8.57
C VAL A 149 -7.48 20.36 8.09
N LEU A 150 -7.45 19.60 6.99
CA LEU A 150 -6.22 19.05 6.41
C LEU A 150 -5.32 20.16 5.85
N GLU A 151 -5.87 21.15 5.15
CA GLU A 151 -5.12 22.30 4.63
C GLU A 151 -4.50 23.12 5.78
N ARG A 152 -5.28 23.44 6.82
CA ARG A 152 -4.76 24.13 8.02
C ARG A 152 -3.65 23.33 8.71
N ARG A 153 -3.83 22.02 8.85
CA ARG A 153 -2.80 21.13 9.42
C ARG A 153 -1.49 21.17 8.63
N ILE A 154 -1.56 21.19 7.29
CA ILE A 154 -0.35 21.31 6.45
C ILE A 154 0.36 22.62 6.76
N ILE A 155 -0.36 23.74 6.74
CA ILE A 155 0.20 25.08 7.04
C ILE A 155 0.86 25.10 8.42
N ASP A 156 0.15 24.64 9.47
CA ASP A 156 0.66 24.64 10.85
C ASP A 156 1.94 23.78 10.99
N LEU A 157 1.96 22.61 10.33
CA LEU A 157 3.11 21.70 10.37
C LEU A 157 4.31 22.21 9.56
N GLU A 158 4.07 22.79 8.39
CA GLU A 158 5.12 23.41 7.57
C GLU A 158 5.73 24.63 8.29
N GLU A 159 4.91 25.42 8.96
CA GLU A 159 5.37 26.51 9.80
C GLU A 159 6.20 26.02 10.99
N LEU A 160 5.77 24.94 11.65
CA LEU A 160 6.55 24.29 12.71
C LEU A 160 7.91 23.81 12.18
N ILE A 161 7.94 23.16 11.01
CA ILE A 161 9.17 22.68 10.37
C ILE A 161 10.12 23.85 10.10
N LYS A 162 9.60 24.98 9.60
CA LYS A 162 10.39 26.18 9.30
C LYS A 162 10.91 26.89 10.56
N ARG A 163 10.08 27.01 11.59
CA ARG A 163 10.39 27.76 12.82
C ARG A 163 11.29 26.97 13.78
N ARG A 164 11.21 25.64 13.78
CA ARG A 164 11.89 24.74 14.73
C ARG A 164 12.66 23.63 14.02
N PRO A 165 13.75 23.95 13.29
CA PRO A 165 14.56 22.92 12.64
C PRO A 165 15.27 21.98 13.64
N ASP A 166 15.43 22.42 14.90
CA ASP A 166 16.01 21.63 15.99
C ASP A 166 15.00 20.69 16.69
N TYR A 167 13.74 20.66 16.24
CA TYR A 167 12.69 19.87 16.87
C TYR A 167 12.95 18.35 16.73
N PRO A 168 13.02 17.57 17.82
CA PRO A 168 13.47 16.18 17.76
C PRO A 168 12.50 15.22 17.04
N LYS A 169 11.23 15.63 16.83
CA LYS A 169 10.19 14.85 16.14
C LYS A 169 9.88 15.42 14.75
N LEU A 170 10.82 16.12 14.12
CA LEU A 170 10.64 16.70 12.79
C LEU A 170 10.26 15.67 11.73
N ALA A 171 10.84 14.47 11.79
CA ALA A 171 10.49 13.35 10.90
C ALA A 171 9.00 12.96 11.00
N ALA A 172 8.43 12.97 12.21
CA ALA A 172 7.01 12.73 12.41
C ALA A 172 6.14 13.90 11.90
N ALA A 173 6.61 15.14 11.99
CA ALA A 173 5.93 16.29 11.37
C ALA A 173 5.81 16.12 9.85
N TYR A 174 6.92 15.78 9.17
CA TYR A 174 6.92 15.45 7.74
C TYR A 174 5.99 14.28 7.40
N HIS A 175 5.94 13.24 8.23
CA HIS A 175 4.96 12.16 8.06
C HIS A 175 3.52 12.67 8.07
N TYR A 176 3.15 13.55 9.01
CA TYR A 176 1.78 14.08 9.07
C TYR A 176 1.47 15.08 7.95
N VAL A 177 2.46 15.84 7.46
CA VAL A 177 2.34 16.61 6.22
C VAL A 177 2.04 15.69 5.05
N GLY A 178 2.82 14.61 4.90
CA GLY A 178 2.61 13.61 3.86
C GLY A 178 1.24 12.93 3.94
N ASP A 179 0.78 12.58 5.14
CA ASP A 179 -0.54 11.99 5.34
C ASP A 179 -1.68 12.95 4.98
N SER A 180 -1.50 14.24 5.30
CA SER A 180 -2.49 15.27 4.96
C SER A 180 -2.56 15.49 3.45
N HIS A 181 -1.42 15.58 2.77
CA HIS A 181 -1.36 15.61 1.31
C HIS A 181 -1.95 14.36 0.66
N LEU A 182 -1.69 13.18 1.23
CA LEU A 182 -2.23 11.92 0.73
C LEU A 182 -3.77 11.91 0.80
N GLN A 183 -4.35 12.46 1.88
CA GLN A 183 -5.79 12.58 2.05
C GLN A 183 -6.42 13.66 1.15
N LEU A 184 -5.65 14.69 0.78
CA LEU A 184 -6.04 15.71 -0.19
C LEU A 184 -5.78 15.29 -1.65
N GLU A 185 -5.34 14.06 -1.89
CA GLU A 185 -4.96 13.54 -3.20
C GLU A 185 -3.79 14.28 -3.88
N HIS A 186 -3.00 15.02 -3.10
CA HIS A 186 -1.76 15.67 -3.51
C HIS A 186 -0.60 14.67 -3.45
N TYR A 187 -0.67 13.60 -4.26
CA TYR A 187 0.17 12.41 -4.12
C TYR A 187 1.68 12.68 -4.27
N ARG A 188 2.09 13.59 -5.15
CA ARG A 188 3.50 13.93 -5.36
C ARG A 188 4.09 14.62 -4.14
N GLN A 189 3.37 15.58 -3.56
CA GLN A 189 3.76 16.28 -2.33
C GLN A 189 3.78 15.31 -1.15
N ALA A 190 2.80 14.39 -1.07
CA ALA A 190 2.77 13.35 -0.07
C ALA A 190 4.03 12.46 -0.11
N TYR A 191 4.39 11.99 -1.31
CA TYR A 191 5.60 11.20 -1.54
C TYR A 191 6.86 11.92 -1.06
N GLN A 192 7.05 13.18 -1.48
CA GLN A 192 8.21 14.00 -1.09
C GLN A 192 8.30 14.19 0.42
N ALA A 193 7.18 14.45 1.09
CA ALA A 193 7.14 14.60 2.54
C ALA A 193 7.49 13.29 3.26
N PHE A 194 6.98 12.14 2.80
CA PHE A 194 7.34 10.84 3.37
C PHE A 194 8.80 10.46 3.12
N GLU A 195 9.34 10.80 1.95
CA GLU A 195 10.76 10.62 1.64
C GLU A 195 11.64 11.42 2.60
N LYS A 196 11.35 12.72 2.78
CA LYS A 196 12.04 13.57 3.77
C LYS A 196 11.93 13.04 5.19
N ALA A 197 10.77 12.50 5.58
CA ALA A 197 10.60 11.88 6.90
C ALA A 197 11.56 10.68 7.11
N LEU A 198 11.75 9.86 6.08
CA LEU A 198 12.65 8.69 6.13
C LEU A 198 14.12 9.07 6.01
N GLU A 199 14.46 10.14 5.27
CA GLU A 199 15.83 10.70 5.27
C GLU A 199 16.26 11.13 6.68
N LEU A 200 15.36 11.80 7.42
CA LEU A 200 15.64 12.27 8.79
C LEU A 200 15.73 11.13 9.81
N LYS A 201 14.87 10.12 9.66
CA LYS A 201 14.76 8.96 10.57
C LYS A 201 14.51 7.69 9.75
N PRO A 202 15.56 6.98 9.33
CA PRO A 202 15.42 5.79 8.49
C PRO A 202 14.58 4.67 9.13
N ALA A 203 14.61 4.55 10.46
CA ALA A 203 13.83 3.57 11.22
C ALA A 203 12.46 4.11 11.69
N LEU A 204 11.98 5.23 11.14
CA LEU A 204 10.66 5.79 11.48
C LEU A 204 9.53 4.77 11.24
N GLY A 205 9.72 3.87 10.27
CA GLY A 205 8.81 2.76 9.90
C GLY A 205 8.35 1.88 11.07
N PHE A 206 9.15 1.74 12.13
CA PHE A 206 8.79 0.94 13.31
C PHE A 206 7.79 1.64 14.24
N SER A 207 7.64 2.96 14.11
CA SER A 207 6.76 3.80 14.93
C SER A 207 5.55 4.31 14.15
N LEU A 208 5.75 4.64 12.87
CA LEU A 208 4.75 5.15 11.95
C LEU A 208 4.85 4.36 10.64
N PRO A 209 3.74 4.04 9.95
CA PRO A 209 3.75 3.29 8.69
C PRO A 209 4.23 4.14 7.49
N THR A 210 5.31 4.91 7.66
CA THR A 210 5.83 5.86 6.66
C THR A 210 6.28 5.19 5.36
N PRO A 211 7.03 4.06 5.36
CA PRO A 211 7.43 3.41 4.11
C PRO A 211 6.22 2.96 3.28
N VAL A 212 5.26 2.28 3.92
CA VAL A 212 4.03 1.82 3.26
C VAL A 212 3.22 2.99 2.69
N ARG A 213 3.11 4.10 3.44
CA ARG A 213 2.41 5.31 2.97
C ARG A 213 3.17 6.01 1.84
N LYS A 214 4.51 6.04 1.87
CA LYS A 214 5.36 6.54 0.78
C LYS A 214 5.10 5.76 -0.50
N ASP A 215 5.15 4.43 -0.43
CA ASP A 215 4.95 3.57 -1.61
C ASP A 215 3.53 3.71 -2.16
N ARG A 216 2.53 3.83 -1.27
CA ARG A 216 1.16 4.13 -1.67
C ARG A 216 1.06 5.48 -2.39
N ALA A 217 1.66 6.54 -1.84
CA ALA A 217 1.67 7.86 -2.47
C ALA A 217 2.34 7.82 -3.86
N PHE A 218 3.49 7.13 -3.97
CA PHE A 218 4.19 6.95 -5.24
C PHE A 218 3.32 6.24 -6.28
N ARG A 219 2.70 5.11 -5.92
CA ARG A 219 1.81 4.36 -6.83
C ARG A 219 0.63 5.20 -7.30
N LEU A 220 0.00 5.96 -6.40
CA LEU A 220 -1.14 6.82 -6.75
C LEU A 220 -0.71 7.99 -7.64
N TRP A 221 0.46 8.59 -7.37
CA TRP A 221 1.05 9.62 -8.22
C TRP A 221 1.32 9.10 -9.63
N VAL A 222 2.08 8.01 -9.78
CA VAL A 222 2.41 7.42 -11.09
C VAL A 222 1.14 7.01 -11.84
N ARG A 223 0.14 6.47 -11.15
CA ARG A 223 -1.16 6.10 -11.72
C ARG A 223 -1.92 7.32 -12.24
N GLY A 224 -1.91 8.43 -11.49
CA GLY A 224 -2.49 9.70 -11.92
C GLY A 224 -1.81 10.23 -13.18
N ASP A 225 -0.48 10.32 -13.18
CA ASP A 225 0.30 10.83 -14.32
C ASP A 225 0.13 9.95 -15.57
N LEU A 226 0.15 8.62 -15.40
CA LEU A 226 -0.06 7.69 -16.50
C LEU A 226 -1.49 7.77 -17.04
N SER A 227 -2.49 7.97 -16.18
CA SER A 227 -3.87 8.20 -16.62
C SER A 227 -3.99 9.49 -17.43
N VAL A 228 -3.38 10.60 -17.00
CA VAL A 228 -3.38 11.84 -17.79
C VAL A 228 -2.70 11.63 -19.15
N ALA A 229 -1.54 10.97 -19.18
CA ALA A 229 -0.80 10.70 -20.41
C ALA A 229 -1.62 9.84 -21.39
N VAL A 230 -2.27 8.77 -20.91
CA VAL A 230 -3.09 7.90 -21.75
C VAL A 230 -4.32 8.65 -22.27
N TRP A 231 -4.98 9.48 -21.45
CA TRP A 231 -6.08 10.32 -21.93
C TRP A 231 -5.64 11.35 -22.98
N ALA A 232 -4.43 11.92 -22.84
CA ALA A 232 -3.88 12.82 -23.85
C ALA A 232 -3.64 12.10 -25.19
N VAL A 233 -3.12 10.86 -25.16
CA VAL A 233 -2.96 10.03 -26.37
C VAL A 233 -4.32 9.70 -27.00
N LEU A 234 -5.30 9.27 -26.19
CA LEU A 234 -6.66 8.97 -26.68
C LEU A 234 -7.34 10.21 -27.26
N GLY A 235 -7.21 11.36 -26.60
CA GLY A 235 -7.73 12.65 -27.08
C GLY A 235 -7.07 13.09 -28.38
N GLY A 236 -5.74 12.91 -28.50
CA GLY A 236 -5.01 13.16 -29.75
C GLY A 236 -5.45 12.26 -30.90
N LEU A 237 -5.69 10.98 -30.64
CA LEU A 237 -6.24 10.04 -31.62
C LEU A 237 -7.65 10.43 -32.07
N LEU A 238 -8.52 10.83 -31.14
CA LEU A 238 -9.88 11.29 -31.46
C LEU A 238 -9.86 12.59 -32.26
N LEU A 239 -8.99 13.55 -31.91
CA LEU A 239 -8.81 14.78 -32.68
C LEU A 239 -8.33 14.47 -34.10
N LEU A 240 -7.35 13.59 -34.25
CA LEU A 240 -6.86 13.14 -35.55
C LEU A 240 -7.97 12.46 -36.36
N ALA A 241 -8.76 11.59 -35.73
CA ALA A 241 -9.91 10.94 -36.35
C ALA A 241 -10.91 11.97 -36.86
N ALA A 242 -11.25 12.97 -36.03
CA ALA A 242 -12.17 14.04 -36.39
C ALA A 242 -11.63 14.90 -37.54
N LEU A 243 -10.34 15.25 -37.53
CA LEU A 243 -9.70 15.99 -38.62
C LEU A 243 -9.68 15.19 -39.93
N LEU A 244 -9.36 13.90 -39.86
CA LEU A 244 -9.38 13.02 -41.02
C LEU A 244 -10.79 12.87 -41.57
N PHE A 245 -11.77 12.64 -40.69
CA PHE A 245 -13.19 12.57 -41.04
C PHE A 245 -13.69 13.89 -41.67
N TYR A 246 -13.22 15.02 -41.15
CA TYR A 246 -13.56 16.34 -41.68
C TYR A 246 -12.95 16.53 -43.08
N ARG A 247 -11.66 16.23 -43.23
CA ARG A 247 -10.91 16.40 -44.48
C ARG A 247 -11.39 15.47 -45.58
N SER A 248 -11.68 14.21 -45.25
CA SER A 248 -12.16 13.19 -46.18
C SER A 248 -13.59 13.45 -46.65
N ARG A 249 -14.33 14.36 -46.00
CA ARG A 249 -15.76 14.57 -46.23
C ARG A 249 -16.57 13.27 -46.10
N SER A 250 -16.15 12.36 -45.20
CA SER A 250 -16.78 11.04 -45.05
C SER A 250 -18.28 11.12 -44.70
N TRP A 251 -18.75 12.24 -44.15
CA TRP A 251 -20.19 12.45 -43.91
C TRP A 251 -21.04 12.43 -45.18
N ARG A 252 -20.49 12.80 -46.35
CA ARG A 252 -21.22 12.75 -47.62
C ARG A 252 -21.46 11.31 -48.09
N THR A 253 -20.60 10.39 -47.68
CA THR A 253 -20.65 8.97 -48.07
C THR A 253 -21.34 8.10 -47.02
N MET A 254 -21.59 8.61 -45.81
CA MET A 254 -22.29 7.90 -44.75
C MET A 254 -23.79 7.77 -45.07
N GLY A 255 -24.14 6.77 -45.90
CA GLY A 255 -25.51 6.33 -46.08
C GLY A 255 -26.00 5.34 -45.01
N VAL A 256 -27.26 4.92 -45.11
CA VAL A 256 -27.94 3.96 -44.22
C VAL A 256 -27.13 2.67 -43.99
N ARG A 257 -26.33 2.23 -44.97
CA ARG A 257 -25.46 1.06 -44.86
C ARG A 257 -24.44 1.18 -43.71
N HIS A 258 -23.84 2.36 -43.53
CA HIS A 258 -22.85 2.59 -42.46
C HIS A 258 -23.51 2.60 -41.09
N ALA A 259 -24.72 3.18 -40.98
CA ALA A 259 -25.51 3.13 -39.75
C ALA A 259 -25.89 1.68 -39.39
N GLY A 260 -26.26 0.86 -40.38
CA GLY A 260 -26.51 -0.56 -40.20
C GLY A 260 -25.28 -1.33 -39.70
N VAL A 261 -24.10 -1.07 -40.29
CA VAL A 261 -22.83 -1.68 -39.82
C VAL A 261 -22.53 -1.27 -38.39
N LEU A 262 -22.67 0.02 -38.05
CA LEU A 262 -22.43 0.51 -36.70
C LEU A 262 -23.38 -0.15 -35.67
N ALA A 263 -24.68 -0.20 -35.97
CA ALA A 263 -25.66 -0.87 -35.11
C ALA A 263 -25.32 -2.35 -34.94
N GLY A 264 -24.91 -3.03 -36.01
CA GLY A 264 -24.44 -4.41 -35.96
C GLY A 264 -23.21 -4.60 -35.07
N LEU A 265 -22.21 -3.71 -35.15
CA LEU A 265 -21.02 -3.75 -34.29
C LEU A 265 -21.36 -3.53 -32.81
N VAL A 266 -22.25 -2.59 -32.51
CA VAL A 266 -22.71 -2.33 -31.12
C VAL A 266 -23.45 -3.55 -30.58
N ALA A 267 -24.37 -4.14 -31.36
CA ALA A 267 -25.08 -5.35 -30.97
C ALA A 267 -24.13 -6.55 -30.78
N ALA A 268 -23.15 -6.71 -31.67
CA ALA A 268 -22.13 -7.75 -31.57
C ALA A 268 -21.27 -7.60 -30.31
N TRP A 269 -20.84 -6.38 -29.97
CA TRP A 269 -20.13 -6.10 -28.72
C TRP A 269 -20.98 -6.42 -27.49
N TRP A 270 -22.26 -6.01 -27.50
CA TRP A 270 -23.18 -6.30 -26.41
C TRP A 270 -23.37 -7.80 -26.19
N LEU A 271 -23.62 -8.56 -27.27
CA LEU A 271 -23.75 -10.02 -27.21
C LEU A 271 -22.44 -10.68 -26.73
N PHE A 272 -21.31 -10.28 -27.29
CA PHE A 272 -20.00 -10.80 -26.91
C PHE A 272 -19.71 -10.55 -25.43
N PHE A 273 -19.91 -9.32 -24.95
CA PHE A 273 -19.63 -8.96 -23.57
C PHE A 273 -20.54 -9.72 -22.60
N ARG A 274 -21.85 -9.76 -22.88
CA ARG A 274 -22.81 -10.52 -22.07
C ARG A 274 -22.50 -12.02 -22.08
N GLY A 275 -22.16 -12.58 -23.24
CA GLY A 275 -21.75 -13.98 -23.38
C GLY A 275 -20.45 -14.28 -22.61
N ALA A 276 -19.46 -13.40 -22.66
CA ALA A 276 -18.22 -13.54 -21.92
C ALA A 276 -18.45 -13.45 -20.40
N VAL A 277 -19.24 -12.49 -19.92
CA VAL A 277 -19.60 -12.40 -18.50
C VAL A 277 -20.39 -13.64 -18.06
N TRP A 278 -21.27 -14.18 -18.89
CA TRP A 278 -22.00 -15.40 -18.58
C TRP A 278 -21.09 -16.65 -18.54
N LEU A 279 -20.16 -16.78 -19.51
CA LEU A 279 -19.28 -17.94 -19.63
C LEU A 279 -18.15 -17.95 -18.58
N PHE A 280 -17.53 -16.80 -18.35
CA PHE A 280 -16.37 -16.66 -17.47
C PHE A 280 -16.74 -16.12 -16.08
N GLY A 281 -17.95 -15.60 -15.91
CA GLY A 281 -18.45 -15.17 -14.62
C GLY A 281 -18.81 -16.38 -13.78
N SER A 282 -17.80 -17.01 -13.17
CA SER A 282 -18.05 -18.06 -12.19
C SER A 282 -18.75 -17.46 -10.98
N GLN A 283 -19.92 -18.02 -10.64
CA GLN A 283 -20.47 -17.83 -9.31
C GLN A 283 -19.57 -18.62 -8.36
N VAL A 284 -18.64 -17.94 -7.68
CA VAL A 284 -17.95 -18.55 -6.54
C VAL A 284 -18.96 -18.61 -5.39
N THR A 285 -19.82 -19.62 -5.42
CA THR A 285 -20.65 -20.04 -4.29
C THR A 285 -19.78 -20.84 -3.32
N GLY A 286 -18.73 -20.21 -2.80
CA GLY A 286 -17.89 -20.78 -1.74
C GLY A 286 -18.18 -20.04 -0.45
N HIS A 287 -18.47 -20.76 0.63
CA HIS A 287 -18.76 -20.18 1.93
C HIS A 287 -17.71 -19.11 2.31
N PRO A 288 -18.12 -17.85 2.58
CA PRO A 288 -17.22 -16.73 2.81
C PRO A 288 -16.34 -16.85 4.08
N GLU A 289 -16.50 -17.92 4.85
CA GLU A 289 -15.89 -18.06 6.19
C GLU A 289 -14.50 -18.73 6.17
N ALA A 290 -14.07 -19.37 5.08
CA ALA A 290 -12.81 -20.14 5.05
C ALA A 290 -11.65 -19.49 4.28
N LEU A 291 -11.87 -18.32 3.65
CA LEU A 291 -10.82 -17.65 2.86
C LEU A 291 -10.44 -16.32 3.52
N PRO A 292 -9.29 -16.25 4.25
CA PRO A 292 -8.74 -14.95 4.61
C PRO A 292 -8.41 -14.20 3.31
N GLY A 293 -8.73 -12.90 3.29
CA GLY A 293 -8.89 -12.08 2.08
C GLY A 293 -7.80 -12.22 1.01
N PRO A 294 -8.15 -11.99 -0.28
CA PRO A 294 -9.19 -11.06 -0.72
C PRO A 294 -10.51 -11.71 -1.16
N VAL A 295 -11.62 -11.00 -0.90
CA VAL A 295 -12.97 -11.40 -1.32
C VAL A 295 -13.09 -11.32 -2.84
N TYR A 296 -13.61 -12.39 -3.43
CA TYR A 296 -13.82 -12.52 -4.87
C TYR A 296 -14.94 -11.59 -5.35
N ARG A 297 -14.73 -10.95 -6.51
CA ARG A 297 -15.75 -10.12 -7.16
C ARG A 297 -16.87 -11.03 -7.68
N TYR A 298 -18.11 -10.78 -7.24
CA TYR A 298 -19.28 -11.29 -7.95
C TYR A 298 -19.37 -10.60 -9.30
N THR A 299 -19.22 -11.36 -10.39
CA THR A 299 -19.39 -10.87 -11.76
C THR A 299 -20.82 -11.02 -12.27
N ALA A 300 -21.75 -11.38 -11.39
CA ALA A 300 -23.16 -11.49 -11.75
C ALA A 300 -23.71 -10.11 -12.12
N ILE A 301 -24.50 -10.08 -13.18
CA ILE A 301 -25.31 -8.93 -13.60
C ILE A 301 -26.23 -8.56 -12.43
N ASP A 302 -26.35 -7.28 -12.12
CA ASP A 302 -27.11 -6.72 -10.98
C ASP A 302 -26.53 -7.00 -9.59
N SER A 303 -25.33 -7.57 -9.48
CA SER A 303 -24.66 -7.66 -8.19
C SER A 303 -24.19 -6.27 -7.71
N PRO A 304 -24.06 -6.04 -6.39
CA PRO A 304 -23.61 -4.75 -5.82
C PRO A 304 -22.25 -4.24 -6.32
N MET A 305 -21.49 -5.07 -7.04
CA MET A 305 -20.17 -4.77 -7.62
C MET A 305 -20.15 -4.93 -9.16
N SER A 306 -21.32 -4.89 -9.80
CA SER A 306 -21.47 -4.90 -11.27
C SER A 306 -21.06 -3.58 -11.93
N ASN A 307 -20.96 -2.49 -11.16
CA ASN A 307 -20.57 -1.16 -11.65
C ASN A 307 -19.23 -1.18 -12.42
N GLU A 308 -18.25 -1.97 -12.00
CA GLU A 308 -16.98 -2.11 -12.73
C GLU A 308 -17.14 -2.87 -14.05
N LEU A 309 -18.04 -3.86 -14.13
CA LEU A 309 -18.35 -4.54 -15.38
C LEU A 309 -19.10 -3.63 -16.34
N ASP A 310 -20.06 -2.86 -15.85
CA ASP A 310 -20.76 -1.85 -16.65
C ASP A 310 -19.79 -0.78 -17.15
N THR A 311 -18.84 -0.38 -16.30
CA THR A 311 -17.77 0.51 -16.72
C THR A 311 -16.92 -0.14 -17.80
N LEU A 312 -16.47 -1.38 -17.63
CA LEU A 312 -15.70 -2.11 -18.65
C LEU A 312 -16.47 -2.24 -19.97
N PHE A 313 -17.77 -2.50 -19.90
CA PHE A 313 -18.66 -2.54 -21.06
C PHE A 313 -18.68 -1.20 -21.80
N ILE A 314 -18.80 -0.09 -21.06
CA ILE A 314 -18.76 1.27 -21.61
C ILE A 314 -17.40 1.56 -22.27
N TYR A 315 -16.27 1.20 -21.65
CA TYR A 315 -14.95 1.36 -22.25
C TYR A 315 -14.82 0.59 -23.56
N GLY A 316 -15.28 -0.67 -23.60
CA GLY A 316 -15.27 -1.45 -24.83
C GLY A 316 -16.21 -0.89 -25.91
N LEU A 317 -17.38 -0.37 -25.51
CA LEU A 317 -18.31 0.30 -26.43
C LEU A 317 -17.67 1.56 -27.03
N ILE A 318 -17.01 2.39 -26.22
CA ILE A 318 -16.23 3.55 -26.68
C ILE A 318 -15.14 3.09 -27.66
N GLY A 319 -14.46 1.98 -27.37
CA GLY A 319 -13.47 1.38 -28.26
C GLY A 319 -14.04 1.00 -29.63
N VAL A 320 -15.20 0.34 -29.67
CA VAL A 320 -15.91 -0.05 -30.90
C VAL A 320 -16.34 1.17 -31.71
N LEU A 321 -16.96 2.16 -31.07
CA LEU A 321 -17.39 3.39 -31.72
C LEU A 321 -16.20 4.19 -32.26
N GLY A 322 -15.14 4.33 -31.47
CA GLY A 322 -13.91 5.03 -31.87
C GLY A 322 -13.21 4.32 -33.03
N ALA A 323 -13.12 2.99 -33.00
CA ALA A 323 -12.55 2.18 -34.07
C ALA A 323 -13.34 2.34 -35.38
N PHE A 324 -14.67 2.39 -35.31
CA PHE A 324 -15.52 2.62 -36.48
C PHE A 324 -15.27 4.00 -37.10
N VAL A 325 -15.26 5.07 -36.29
CA VAL A 325 -15.01 6.43 -36.77
C VAL A 325 -13.61 6.55 -37.39
N LEU A 326 -12.59 5.99 -36.73
CA LEU A 326 -11.22 5.93 -37.26
C LEU A 326 -11.16 5.19 -38.60
N SER A 327 -11.81 4.03 -38.70
CA SER A 327 -11.85 3.23 -39.92
C SER A 327 -12.47 4.00 -41.10
N VAL A 328 -13.59 4.68 -40.86
CA VAL A 328 -14.29 5.48 -41.89
C VAL A 328 -13.50 6.74 -42.26
N GLY A 329 -12.84 7.39 -41.29
CA GLY A 329 -11.99 8.56 -41.55
C GLY A 329 -10.74 8.21 -42.36
N MET A 330 -10.12 7.07 -42.09
CA MET A 330 -8.89 6.66 -42.76
C MET A 330 -9.14 6.01 -44.14
N ALA A 331 -10.36 5.58 -44.46
CA ALA A 331 -10.69 4.82 -45.68
C ALA A 331 -10.27 5.48 -47.02
N GLN A 332 -10.01 6.79 -47.02
CA GLN A 332 -9.60 7.53 -48.20
C GLN A 332 -8.08 7.67 -48.37
N LEU A 333 -7.27 7.17 -47.42
CA LEU A 333 -5.81 7.17 -47.53
C LEU A 333 -5.37 6.18 -48.62
N LYS A 334 -4.62 6.68 -49.61
CA LYS A 334 -3.93 5.84 -50.60
C LYS A 334 -2.43 5.84 -50.29
N PRO A 335 -1.74 4.69 -50.42
CA PRO A 335 -2.21 3.38 -50.92
C PRO A 335 -3.01 2.52 -49.90
N ARG A 336 -3.70 1.47 -50.36
CA ARG A 336 -4.61 0.65 -49.51
C ARG A 336 -3.90 -0.04 -48.33
N TRP A 337 -2.64 -0.44 -48.49
CA TRP A 337 -1.91 -1.14 -47.44
C TRP A 337 -1.55 -0.20 -46.27
N THR A 338 -1.22 1.06 -46.54
CA THR A 338 -0.95 2.05 -45.48
C THR A 338 -2.19 2.31 -44.65
N TRP A 339 -3.37 2.32 -45.29
CA TRP A 339 -4.65 2.43 -44.59
C TRP A 339 -4.88 1.25 -43.64
N ALA A 340 -4.73 0.02 -44.12
CA ALA A 340 -4.98 -1.17 -43.31
C ALA A 340 -4.05 -1.21 -42.07
N PHE A 341 -2.76 -0.90 -42.27
CA PHE A 341 -1.78 -0.87 -41.18
C PHE A 341 -2.02 0.27 -40.19
N ALA A 342 -2.28 1.49 -40.69
CA ALA A 342 -2.55 2.65 -39.85
C ALA A 342 -3.84 2.47 -39.04
N ASN A 343 -4.89 1.92 -39.64
CA ASN A 343 -6.15 1.66 -38.97
C ASN A 343 -5.99 0.58 -37.89
N ALA A 344 -5.33 -0.54 -38.21
CA ALA A 344 -5.07 -1.60 -37.24
C ALA A 344 -4.24 -1.08 -36.04
N THR A 345 -3.22 -0.26 -36.31
CA THR A 345 -2.39 0.34 -35.25
C THR A 345 -3.20 1.32 -34.41
N ALA A 346 -3.99 2.21 -35.02
CA ALA A 346 -4.81 3.17 -34.29
C ALA A 346 -5.86 2.48 -33.40
N VAL A 347 -6.52 1.43 -33.91
CA VAL A 347 -7.48 0.62 -33.13
C VAL A 347 -6.78 -0.10 -31.99
N MET A 348 -5.59 -0.68 -32.22
CA MET A 348 -4.81 -1.33 -31.16
C MET A 348 -4.43 -0.34 -30.07
N VAL A 349 -3.94 0.86 -30.41
CA VAL A 349 -3.59 1.90 -29.44
C VAL A 349 -4.84 2.39 -28.68
N LEU A 350 -5.98 2.56 -29.37
CA LEU A 350 -7.25 2.93 -28.75
C LEU A 350 -7.69 1.89 -27.71
N CYS A 351 -7.76 0.61 -28.09
CA CYS A 351 -8.16 -0.47 -27.19
C CYS A 351 -7.17 -0.65 -26.03
N ALA A 352 -5.86 -0.63 -26.30
CA ALA A 352 -4.84 -0.73 -25.27
C ALA A 352 -4.89 0.46 -24.29
N GLY A 353 -5.10 1.68 -24.80
CA GLY A 353 -5.25 2.89 -23.98
C GLY A 353 -6.49 2.83 -23.10
N LEU A 354 -7.64 2.45 -23.65
CA LEU A 354 -8.89 2.29 -22.90
C LEU A 354 -8.79 1.19 -21.83
N MET A 355 -8.18 0.05 -22.14
CA MET A 355 -7.94 -1.00 -21.16
C MET A 355 -6.95 -0.58 -20.07
N THR A 356 -5.90 0.16 -20.45
CA THR A 356 -4.95 0.74 -19.50
C THR A 356 -5.66 1.70 -18.56
N GLN A 357 -6.54 2.58 -19.07
CA GLN A 357 -7.34 3.47 -18.22
C GLN A 357 -8.26 2.73 -17.28
N PHE A 358 -8.98 1.72 -17.79
CA PHE A 358 -9.84 0.89 -16.97
C PHE A 358 -9.04 0.27 -15.83
N TYR A 359 -7.86 -0.30 -16.12
CA TYR A 359 -6.98 -0.90 -15.12
C TYR A 359 -6.44 0.15 -14.13
N LEU A 360 -6.00 1.32 -14.62
CA LEU A 360 -5.56 2.44 -13.80
C LEU A 360 -6.69 3.14 -13.05
N ARG A 361 -7.95 2.80 -13.23
CA ARG A 361 -9.05 3.40 -12.45
C ARG A 361 -9.75 2.39 -11.55
N HIS A 362 -9.91 1.17 -12.02
CA HIS A 362 -10.69 0.12 -11.35
C HIS A 362 -9.87 -1.11 -10.95
N GLY A 363 -8.63 -1.22 -11.43
CA GLY A 363 -7.65 -2.20 -10.93
C GLY A 363 -7.26 -1.88 -9.49
N ALA A 364 -7.36 -2.86 -8.60
CA ALA A 364 -6.86 -2.69 -7.23
C ALA A 364 -5.33 -2.60 -7.26
N PRO A 365 -4.73 -1.72 -6.43
CA PRO A 365 -3.28 -1.50 -6.41
C PRO A 365 -2.48 -2.62 -5.73
N THR A 366 -3.08 -3.76 -5.39
CA THR A 366 -2.42 -4.85 -4.68
C THR A 366 -2.14 -6.01 -5.62
N PHE A 367 -1.07 -5.87 -6.40
CA PHE A 367 -0.15 -7.00 -6.47
C PHE A 367 0.54 -7.04 -5.12
N GLU A 368 -0.01 -7.79 -4.16
CA GLU A 368 0.86 -8.22 -3.07
C GLU A 368 1.98 -9.03 -3.75
N PRO A 369 3.27 -8.66 -3.59
CA PRO A 369 4.33 -9.56 -4.00
C PRO A 369 4.03 -10.86 -3.28
N ALA A 370 3.91 -11.95 -4.04
CA ALA A 370 3.57 -13.26 -3.50
C ALA A 370 4.42 -13.47 -2.25
N ALA A 371 3.80 -13.40 -1.07
CA ALA A 371 4.54 -13.60 0.16
C ALA A 371 5.22 -14.96 0.01
N GLU A 372 6.55 -15.01 0.16
CA GLU A 372 7.38 -16.19 -0.11
C GLU A 372 7.01 -17.44 0.72
N GLY A 373 5.94 -17.40 1.51
CA GLY A 373 5.37 -18.56 2.16
C GLY A 373 3.85 -18.59 2.05
N ARG A 374 3.33 -19.56 1.27
CA ARG A 374 2.30 -20.56 1.64
C ARG A 374 1.33 -20.96 0.53
N TYR A 375 1.25 -20.24 -0.59
CA TYR A 375 0.19 -20.50 -1.58
C TYR A 375 0.71 -20.58 -3.02
N PRO A 376 1.30 -21.71 -3.43
CA PRO A 376 1.90 -21.89 -4.76
C PRO A 376 0.88 -21.92 -5.93
N TYR A 377 -0.43 -22.03 -5.65
CA TYR A 377 -1.49 -22.10 -6.66
C TYR A 377 -2.05 -20.72 -7.07
N LEU A 378 -1.56 -19.62 -6.50
CA LEU A 378 -2.10 -18.27 -6.69
C LEU A 378 -1.39 -17.43 -7.78
N LYS A 379 -0.65 -18.08 -8.70
CA LYS A 379 0.00 -17.39 -9.83
C LYS A 379 -1.02 -17.07 -10.94
N GLY A 380 -1.20 -15.79 -11.23
CA GLY A 380 -1.93 -15.32 -12.43
C GLY A 380 -3.39 -14.88 -12.22
N ALA A 381 -3.90 -14.82 -10.99
CA ALA A 381 -5.24 -14.29 -10.71
C ALA A 381 -5.24 -12.77 -10.51
N LEU A 382 -6.25 -12.08 -11.07
CA LEU A 382 -6.51 -10.66 -10.81
C LEU A 382 -7.09 -10.52 -9.39
N TYR A 383 -6.26 -10.10 -8.43
CA TYR A 383 -6.73 -9.80 -7.08
C TYR A 383 -7.31 -8.39 -6.99
N TYR A 384 -8.41 -8.28 -6.26
CA TYR A 384 -8.96 -7.01 -5.83
C TYR A 384 -8.99 -6.99 -4.30
N THR A 385 -8.10 -6.24 -3.65
CA THR A 385 -8.31 -5.94 -2.24
C THR A 385 -9.53 -5.05 -2.12
N LEU A 386 -10.49 -5.49 -1.32
CA LEU A 386 -11.53 -4.64 -0.75
C LEU A 386 -10.83 -3.37 -0.25
N THR A 387 -11.19 -2.23 -0.82
CA THR A 387 -10.66 -0.93 -0.41
C THR A 387 -10.76 -0.80 1.10
N ALA A 388 -9.75 -0.24 1.76
CA ALA A 388 -9.66 -0.05 3.22
C ALA A 388 -10.79 0.81 3.86
N ASN A 389 -11.81 1.21 3.10
CA ASN A 389 -13.04 1.87 3.56
C ASN A 389 -14.27 0.96 3.49
N GLN A 390 -14.17 -0.28 3.02
CA GLN A 390 -15.16 -1.27 3.40
C GLN A 390 -14.78 -1.68 4.81
N ASP A 391 -15.50 -1.13 5.78
CA ASP A 391 -15.66 -1.82 7.06
C ASP A 391 -15.77 -3.30 6.74
N PRO A 392 -15.02 -4.18 7.41
CA PRO A 392 -15.13 -5.60 7.13
C PRO A 392 -16.63 -5.91 7.13
N PHE A 393 -17.12 -6.61 6.11
CA PHE A 393 -18.54 -6.99 5.97
C PHE A 393 -19.12 -7.62 7.25
N ILE A 394 -18.25 -7.95 8.22
CA ILE A 394 -18.46 -8.04 9.67
C ILE A 394 -19.45 -7.02 10.27
N LEU A 395 -19.63 -5.82 9.69
CA LEU A 395 -20.46 -4.75 10.28
C LEU A 395 -21.79 -4.46 9.60
N THR A 396 -22.09 -5.07 8.44
CA THR A 396 -23.29 -4.73 7.65
C THR A 396 -24.37 -5.81 7.61
N ASP A 397 -24.09 -7.02 8.08
CA ASP A 397 -25.09 -8.08 8.25
C ASP A 397 -25.02 -8.70 9.66
N PRO A 398 -25.70 -8.12 10.66
CA PRO A 398 -25.67 -8.62 12.04
C PRO A 398 -26.28 -10.03 12.18
N LEU A 399 -27.16 -10.46 11.26
CA LEU A 399 -27.82 -11.77 11.32
C LEU A 399 -26.91 -12.91 10.84
N GLY A 400 -26.04 -12.64 9.86
CA GLY A 400 -25.01 -13.59 9.42
C GLY A 400 -24.04 -14.01 10.54
N HIS A 401 -23.79 -13.13 11.52
CA HIS A 401 -22.82 -13.38 12.59
C HIS A 401 -23.33 -14.18 13.78
N CYS A 402 -24.64 -14.31 13.94
CA CYS A 402 -25.19 -15.14 15.02
C CYS A 402 -24.75 -16.61 14.91
N ARG A 403 -24.46 -17.11 13.70
CA ARG A 403 -23.88 -18.45 13.48
C ARG A 403 -22.39 -18.53 13.79
N PHE A 404 -21.63 -17.47 13.48
CA PHE A 404 -20.18 -17.41 13.71
C PHE A 404 -19.81 -17.36 15.21
N LEU A 405 -20.74 -16.90 16.05
CA LEU A 405 -20.57 -16.89 17.51
C LEU A 405 -20.49 -18.29 18.14
N GLU A 406 -21.02 -19.33 17.48
CA GLU A 406 -20.86 -20.71 17.95
C GLU A 406 -19.42 -21.20 17.74
N THR A 407 -18.81 -20.86 16.60
CA THR A 407 -17.42 -21.20 16.27
C THR A 407 -16.40 -20.43 17.13
N ILE A 408 -16.74 -19.20 17.54
CA ILE A 408 -15.87 -18.39 18.42
C ILE A 408 -15.72 -19.01 19.82
N LYS A 409 -16.72 -19.76 20.31
CA LYS A 409 -16.62 -20.47 21.61
C LYS A 409 -15.53 -21.53 21.62
N GLU A 410 -15.11 -22.00 20.44
CA GLU A 410 -14.05 -23.00 20.28
C GLU A 410 -12.65 -22.38 20.15
N MET A 411 -12.53 -21.05 20.04
CA MET A 411 -11.24 -20.37 19.96
C MET A 411 -10.61 -20.24 21.35
N ASP A 412 -9.37 -20.71 21.52
CA ASP A 412 -8.70 -20.83 22.83
C ASP A 412 -8.36 -19.46 23.49
N GLU A 413 -8.40 -18.37 22.73
CA GLU A 413 -8.01 -17.05 23.21
C GLU A 413 -9.18 -16.28 23.85
N LYS A 414 -9.25 -16.31 25.19
CA LYS A 414 -10.30 -15.65 26.00
C LYS A 414 -10.50 -14.15 25.71
N SER A 415 -9.46 -13.44 25.27
CA SER A 415 -9.53 -12.02 24.92
C SER A 415 -10.40 -11.75 23.69
N VAL A 416 -10.31 -12.64 22.70
CA VAL A 416 -11.07 -12.60 21.45
C VAL A 416 -12.53 -12.96 21.74
N GLN A 417 -12.76 -14.02 22.51
CA GLN A 417 -14.10 -14.40 22.98
C GLN A 417 -14.81 -13.26 23.72
N HIS A 418 -14.11 -12.56 24.62
CA HIS A 418 -14.68 -11.45 25.38
C HIS A 418 -15.00 -10.23 24.51
N TRP A 419 -14.18 -9.95 23.49
CA TRP A 419 -14.43 -8.86 22.55
C TRP A 419 -15.67 -9.15 21.69
N PHE A 420 -15.79 -10.36 21.14
CA PHE A 420 -16.95 -10.77 20.33
C PHE A 420 -18.22 -10.98 21.16
N GLY A 421 -18.10 -11.40 22.43
CA GLY A 421 -19.25 -11.55 23.33
C GLY A 421 -19.98 -10.24 23.59
N ARG A 422 -19.26 -9.12 23.70
CA ARG A 422 -19.89 -7.78 23.81
C ARG A 422 -20.62 -7.36 22.53
N TYR A 423 -20.13 -7.80 21.38
CA TYR A 423 -20.79 -7.57 20.09
C TYR A 423 -22.07 -8.39 19.95
N ALA A 424 -22.03 -9.65 20.40
CA ALA A 424 -23.20 -10.54 20.41
C ALA A 424 -24.37 -10.01 21.25
N GLU A 425 -24.08 -9.39 22.39
CA GLU A 425 -25.11 -8.76 23.23
C GLU A 425 -25.78 -7.57 22.53
N GLN A 426 -25.02 -6.82 21.73
CA GLN A 426 -25.56 -5.72 20.91
C GLN A 426 -26.42 -6.22 19.74
N CYS A 427 -26.14 -7.41 19.18
CA CYS A 427 -26.99 -8.01 18.14
C CYS A 427 -28.31 -8.61 18.67
N LYS A 428 -28.45 -8.83 19.99
CA LYS A 428 -29.69 -9.34 20.60
C LYS A 428 -30.70 -8.23 20.92
N GLN A 429 -30.24 -6.98 20.98
CA GLN A 429 -31.09 -5.79 21.12
C GLN A 429 -31.52 -5.31 19.75
#